data_AF-A0A655DG32-F1
#
_entry.id   AF-A0A655DG32-F1
#
_cell.length_a   1.000
_cell.length_b   1.000
_cell.length_c   1.000
_cell.angle_alpha   90.00
_cell.angle_beta   90.00
_cell.angle_gamma   90.00
#
_symmetry.space_group_name_H-M   'P 1'
#
loop_
_entity.id
_entity.type
_entity.pdbx_description
1 polymer ?
#
loop_
_entity_poly.entity_id
_entity_poly.type
_entity_poly.pdbx_seq_one_letter_code
_entity_poly.pdbx_strand_id
1 'polypeptide(L)'
;MGMNNVFYRGRGFLEGRYDDLRPGLRMNIIANPGIPKANFELWSFAVSAINGCSHCLVAHEHTLRTVGVDREAIFEALKAAAIVSGVAQALATIEALSPS
;
A
#
# COMPACT_ATOMS: atom_id res chain seq x y z
N MET A 1 -3.02 1.65 5.18
CA MET A 1 -1.63 1.13 5.08
C MET A 1 -0.52 2.08 5.53
N GLY A 2 -0.77 3.35 5.86
CA GLY A 2 0.29 4.29 6.30
C GLY A 2 1.20 3.78 7.42
N MET A 3 0.63 3.35 8.57
CA MET A 3 1.41 2.82 9.69
C MET A 3 2.23 1.57 9.31
N ASN A 4 1.58 0.57 8.69
CA ASN A 4 2.22 -0.69 8.34
C ASN A 4 3.35 -0.50 7.32
N ASN A 5 3.16 0.37 6.32
CA ASN A 5 4.18 0.61 5.31
C ASN A 5 5.47 1.17 5.91
N VAL A 6 5.37 2.08 6.89
CA VAL A 6 6.53 2.59 7.62
C VAL A 6 7.18 1.49 8.46
N PHE A 7 6.38 0.78 9.26
CA PHE A 7 6.88 -0.23 10.19
C PHE A 7 7.59 -1.39 9.48
N TYR A 8 6.93 -2.04 8.52
CA TYR A 8 7.50 -3.21 7.84
C TYR A 8 8.66 -2.87 6.90
N ARG A 9 8.64 -1.68 6.28
CA ARG A 9 9.80 -1.21 5.52
C ARG A 9 11.00 -0.98 6.43
N GLY A 10 10.79 -0.34 7.57
CA GLY A 10 11.84 -0.14 8.58
C GLY A 10 12.45 -1.46 9.04
N ARG A 11 11.62 -2.46 9.38
CA ARG A 11 12.11 -3.82 9.70
C ARG A 11 12.89 -4.45 8.56
N GLY A 12 12.45 -4.29 7.32
CA GLY A 12 13.18 -4.75 6.14
C GLY A 12 14.56 -4.11 6.01
N PHE A 13 14.69 -2.80 6.25
CA PHE A 13 15.99 -2.10 6.26
C PHE A 13 16.89 -2.53 7.42
N LEU A 14 16.31 -3.05 8.50
CA LEU A 14 17.05 -3.64 9.62
C LEU A 14 17.36 -5.13 9.40
N GLU A 15 17.18 -5.63 8.17
CA GLU A 15 17.51 -6.99 7.76
C GLU A 15 16.87 -8.05 8.68
N GLY A 16 15.68 -7.76 9.19
CA GLY A 16 14.93 -8.67 10.06
C GLY A 16 15.50 -8.86 11.46
N ARG A 17 16.52 -8.09 11.88
CA ARG A 17 17.13 -8.17 13.23
C ARG A 17 16.15 -7.95 14.40
N TYR A 18 14.96 -7.45 14.11
CA TYR A 18 13.91 -7.13 15.07
C TYR A 18 12.64 -7.96 14.81
N ASP A 19 12.76 -9.06 14.06
CA ASP A 19 11.60 -9.81 13.59
C ASP A 19 10.91 -10.63 14.68
N ASP A 20 11.68 -11.01 15.69
CA ASP A 20 11.31 -11.72 16.91
C ASP A 20 10.73 -10.82 18.00
N LEU A 21 10.78 -9.50 17.82
CA LEU A 21 10.15 -8.53 18.72
C LEU A 21 8.69 -8.30 18.33
N ARG A 22 7.82 -8.36 19.33
CA ARG A 22 6.37 -8.18 19.15
C ARG A 22 6.08 -6.79 18.59
N PRO A 23 5.42 -6.66 17.41
CA PRO A 23 5.08 -5.35 16.86
C PRO A 23 4.18 -4.50 17.76
N GLY A 24 3.24 -5.13 18.49
CA GLY A 24 2.33 -4.41 19.38
C GLY A 24 1.33 -3.46 18.70
N LEU A 25 1.17 -3.56 17.37
CA LEU A 25 0.32 -2.67 16.57
C LEU A 25 -1.06 -3.27 16.31
N ARG A 26 -2.12 -2.46 16.46
CA ARG A 26 -3.50 -2.86 16.13
C ARG A 26 -3.73 -2.85 14.61
N MET A 27 -4.22 -3.97 14.07
CA MET A 27 -4.46 -4.14 12.63
C MET A 27 -5.82 -4.78 12.29
N ASN A 28 -6.79 -4.73 13.22
CA ASN A 28 -8.06 -5.45 13.09
C ASN A 28 -8.80 -5.22 11.77
N ILE A 29 -8.68 -4.02 11.19
CA ILE A 29 -9.32 -3.65 9.91
C ILE A 29 -8.84 -4.51 8.73
N ILE A 30 -7.61 -5.01 8.77
CA ILE A 30 -7.06 -5.88 7.71
C ILE A 30 -7.71 -7.26 7.77
N ALA A 31 -7.95 -7.76 8.99
CA ALA A 31 -8.58 -9.06 9.20
C ALA A 31 -10.10 -9.00 8.94
N ASN A 32 -10.75 -7.92 9.37
CA ASN A 32 -12.21 -7.75 9.31
C ASN A 32 -12.56 -6.41 8.64
N PRO A 33 -12.31 -6.25 7.33
CA PRO A 33 -12.81 -5.10 6.61
C PRO A 33 -14.34 -5.17 6.50
N GLY A 34 -15.02 -4.02 6.51
CA GLY A 34 -16.47 -3.93 6.28
C GLY A 34 -16.90 -4.14 4.83
N ILE A 35 -16.00 -4.65 3.98
CA ILE A 35 -16.15 -4.81 2.53
C ILE A 35 -15.44 -6.12 2.10
N PRO A 36 -15.63 -6.61 0.86
CA PRO A 36 -14.96 -7.82 0.40
C PRO A 36 -13.44 -7.73 0.55
N LYS A 37 -12.83 -8.76 1.16
CA LYS A 37 -11.40 -8.74 1.49
C LYS A 37 -10.52 -8.47 0.27
N ALA A 38 -10.82 -9.07 -0.88
CA ALA A 38 -10.06 -8.82 -2.12
C ALA A 38 -9.98 -7.33 -2.49
N ASN A 39 -11.06 -6.56 -2.31
CA ASN A 39 -11.03 -5.11 -2.55
C ASN A 39 -10.15 -4.39 -1.51
N PHE A 40 -10.23 -4.77 -0.24
CA PHE A 40 -9.37 -4.22 0.81
C PHE A 40 -7.88 -4.48 0.52
N GLU A 41 -7.55 -5.70 0.10
CA GLU A 41 -6.19 -6.09 -0.29
C GLU A 41 -5.71 -5.30 -1.51
N LEU A 42 -6.56 -5.10 -2.52
CA LEU A 42 -6.22 -4.35 -3.74
C LEU A 42 -5.93 -2.86 -3.44
N TRP A 43 -6.72 -2.24 -2.58
CA TRP A 43 -6.47 -0.86 -2.14
C TRP A 43 -5.24 -0.77 -1.23
N SER A 44 -5.01 -1.78 -0.38
CA SER A 44 -3.82 -1.84 0.47
C SER A 44 -2.55 -2.03 -0.35
N PHE A 45 -2.61 -2.83 -1.43
CA PHE A 45 -1.58 -2.94 -2.46
C PHE A 45 -1.31 -1.58 -3.11
N ALA A 46 -2.34 -0.88 -3.59
CA ALA A 46 -2.22 0.43 -4.22
C ALA A 46 -1.56 1.48 -3.29
N VAL A 47 -2.01 1.57 -2.03
CA VAL A 47 -1.39 2.49 -1.04
C VAL A 47 0.06 2.10 -0.72
N SER A 48 0.36 0.80 -0.69
CA SER A 48 1.74 0.32 -0.49
C SER A 48 2.66 0.65 -1.65
N ALA A 49 2.12 0.72 -2.88
CA ALA A 49 2.84 1.19 -4.06
C ALA A 49 3.18 2.68 -3.93
N ILE A 50 2.20 3.52 -3.58
CA ILE A 50 2.39 4.97 -3.36
C ILE A 50 3.46 5.22 -2.29
N ASN A 51 3.36 4.51 -1.16
CA ASN A 51 4.27 4.70 -0.04
C ASN A 51 5.64 4.05 -0.25
N GLY A 52 5.81 3.16 -1.22
CA GLY A 52 7.06 2.46 -1.50
C GLY A 52 7.47 1.47 -0.41
N CYS A 53 6.59 0.54 -0.02
CA CYS A 53 6.90 -0.54 0.93
C CYS A 53 6.81 -1.90 0.24
N SER A 54 7.95 -2.45 -0.20
CA SER A 54 8.00 -3.74 -0.91
C SER A 54 7.42 -4.90 -0.10
N HIS A 55 7.68 -4.96 1.21
CA HIS A 55 7.15 -6.01 2.09
C HIS A 55 5.61 -6.05 2.06
N CYS A 56 4.96 -4.89 2.25
CA CYS A 56 3.50 -4.82 2.19
C CYS A 56 2.98 -5.05 0.77
N LEU A 57 3.63 -4.46 -0.24
CA LEU A 57 3.24 -4.60 -1.64
C LEU A 57 3.20 -6.08 -2.07
N VAL A 58 4.27 -6.82 -1.77
CA VAL A 58 4.40 -8.26 -2.10
C VAL A 58 3.39 -9.09 -1.31
N ALA A 59 3.18 -8.81 -0.02
CA ALA A 59 2.23 -9.56 0.80
C ALA A 59 0.77 -9.41 0.31
N HIS A 60 0.37 -8.19 -0.06
CA HIS A 60 -0.95 -7.92 -0.61
C HIS A 60 -1.11 -8.51 -2.02
N GLU A 61 -0.09 -8.42 -2.88
CA GLU A 61 -0.10 -9.04 -4.21
C GLU A 61 -0.29 -10.56 -4.11
N HIS A 62 0.51 -11.24 -3.28
CA HIS A 62 0.40 -12.68 -3.07
C HIS A 62 -1.01 -13.09 -2.61
N THR A 63 -1.59 -12.34 -1.66
CA THR A 63 -2.95 -12.60 -1.16
C THR A 63 -4.00 -12.44 -2.26
N LEU A 64 -3.90 -11.38 -3.07
CA LEU A 64 -4.79 -11.12 -4.20
C LEU A 64 -4.75 -12.27 -5.23
N ARG A 65 -3.54 -12.70 -5.61
CA ARG A 65 -3.36 -13.83 -6.53
C ARG A 65 -3.94 -15.12 -5.96
N THR A 66 -3.74 -15.38 -4.66
CA THR A 66 -4.25 -16.57 -3.97
C THR A 66 -5.78 -16.66 -4.00
N VAL A 67 -6.47 -15.52 -3.88
CA VAL A 67 -7.94 -15.48 -3.93
C VAL A 67 -8.50 -15.30 -5.35
N GLY A 68 -7.66 -15.47 -6.38
CA GLY A 68 -8.07 -15.54 -7.78
C GLY A 68 -8.15 -14.20 -8.51
N VAL A 69 -7.66 -13.10 -7.94
CA VAL A 69 -7.56 -11.83 -8.67
C VAL A 69 -6.46 -11.97 -9.73
N ASP A 70 -6.81 -11.69 -10.98
CA ASP A 70 -5.84 -11.77 -12.07
C ASP A 70 -4.76 -10.68 -11.97
N ARG A 71 -3.64 -10.92 -12.65
CA ARG A 71 -2.53 -9.96 -12.68
C ARG A 71 -2.89 -8.67 -13.43
N GLU A 72 -3.94 -8.69 -14.26
CA GLU A 72 -4.38 -7.54 -15.03
C GLU A 72 -5.04 -6.51 -14.11
N ALA A 73 -5.96 -6.93 -13.25
CA ALA A 73 -6.60 -6.08 -12.24
C ALA A 73 -5.59 -5.53 -11.21
N ILE A 74 -4.64 -6.36 -10.77
CA ILE A 74 -3.56 -5.91 -9.87
C ILE A 74 -2.69 -4.86 -10.56
N PHE A 75 -2.32 -5.09 -11.83
CA PHE A 75 -1.53 -4.15 -12.60
C PHE A 75 -2.30 -2.83 -12.88
N GLU A 76 -3.61 -2.89 -13.10
CA GLU A 76 -4.44 -1.69 -13.19
C GLU A 76 -4.47 -0.89 -11.87
N ALA A 77 -4.53 -1.56 -10.72
CA ALA A 77 -4.43 -0.88 -9.43
C ALA A 77 -3.06 -0.20 -9.24
N LEU A 78 -1.97 -0.82 -9.71
CA LEU A 78 -0.64 -0.20 -9.71
C LEU A 78 -0.60 1.05 -10.61
N LYS A 79 -1.14 0.94 -11.84
CA LYS A 79 -1.24 2.08 -12.77
C LYS A 79 -2.06 3.21 -12.16
N ALA A 80 -3.23 2.92 -11.61
CA ALA A 80 -4.10 3.90 -10.98
C ALA A 80 -3.41 4.61 -9.80
N ALA A 81 -2.70 3.86 -8.95
CA ALA A 81 -1.92 4.41 -7.85
C ALA A 81 -0.85 5.41 -8.34
N ALA A 82 -0.11 5.04 -9.39
CA ALA A 82 0.90 5.91 -9.99
C ALA A 82 0.28 7.17 -10.65
N ILE A 83 -0.83 7.00 -11.38
CA ILE A 83 -1.54 8.11 -12.05
C ILE A 83 -2.04 9.11 -11.01
N VAL A 84 -2.73 8.65 -9.95
CA VAL A 84 -3.27 9.54 -8.90
C VAL A 84 -2.12 10.22 -8.15
N SER A 85 -0.99 9.54 -7.93
CA SER A 85 0.20 10.17 -7.37
C SER A 85 0.74 11.30 -8.26
N GLY A 86 0.74 11.12 -9.59
CA GLY A 86 1.10 12.16 -10.55
C GLY A 86 0.11 13.32 -10.59
N VAL A 87 -1.19 13.04 -10.52
CA VAL A 87 -2.26 14.06 -10.43
C VAL A 87 -2.08 14.93 -9.20
N ALA A 88 -1.84 14.32 -8.03
CA ALA A 88 -1.59 15.06 -6.79
C ALA A 88 -0.38 15.98 -6.91
N GLN A 89 0.72 15.49 -7.52
CA GLN A 89 1.91 16.31 -7.76
C GLN A 89 1.62 17.47 -8.71
N ALA A 90 0.91 17.24 -9.81
CA ALA A 90 0.54 18.29 -10.76
C ALA A 90 -0.31 19.38 -10.08
N LEU A 91 -1.33 18.98 -9.33
CA LEU A 91 -2.21 19.93 -8.64
C LEU A 91 -1.45 20.74 -7.59
N ALA A 92 -0.59 20.10 -6.79
CA ALA A 92 0.24 20.79 -5.80
C ALA A 92 1.13 21.87 -6.43
N THR A 93 1.68 21.63 -7.63
CA THR A 93 2.48 22.65 -8.32
C THR A 93 1.64 23.83 -8.81
N ILE A 94 0.42 23.58 -9.28
CA ILE A 94 -0.46 24.64 -9.79
C ILE A 94 -0.95 25.50 -8.62
N GLU A 95 -1.37 24.90 -7.52
CA GLU A 95 -1.84 25.62 -6.32
C GLU A 95 -0.73 26.48 -5.69
N ALA A 96 0.52 25.97 -5.67
CA ALA A 96 1.64 26.71 -5.12
C ALA A 96 2.10 27.89 -6.01
N LEU A 97 1.82 27.83 -7.32
CA LEU A 97 2.28 28.80 -8.31
C LEU A 97 1.16 29.65 -8.91
N SER A 98 -0.09 29.45 -8.49
CA SER A 98 -1.22 30.24 -8.98
C SER A 98 -1.08 31.70 -8.56
N PRO A 99 -1.42 32.67 -9.43
CA PRO A 99 -1.49 34.08 -9.05
C PRO A 99 -2.44 34.28 -7.86
N SER A 100 -2.11 35.25 -7.00
CA SER A 100 -2.99 35.70 -5.92
C SER A 100 -4.27 36.34 -6.44
#